data_AF-A0A367MCN3-F1
#
_entry.id   AF-A0A367MCN3-F1
#
_cell.length_a   1.000
_cell.length_b   1.000
_cell.length_c   1.000
_cell.angle_alpha   90.00
_cell.angle_beta   90.00
_cell.angle_gamma   90.00
#
_symmetry.space_group_name_H-M   'P 1'
#
loop_
_entity.id
_entity.type
_entity.pdbx_description
1 polymer ?
#
loop_
_entity_poly.entity_id
_entity_poly.type
_entity_poly.pdbx_seq_one_letter_code
_entity_poly.pdbx_strand_id
1 'polypeptide(L)'
;MKVYVAEKPKLGKAMVQVLSKTSPITNREGTFAEGKGGADCGAAGHIFAREEPDYYIGAAFPGAPKGKNGKFKWSWDHLPLFPGQSDLPGWSIALDSEKKDLFKTIKSFVAKATVVVNAGDPDREGQLLIDEILEFLGTRKPVRRVLISGFDETTVANGLKGESDNAEFIGLRDAARSRSRADWLAGMNLSRAISLHAKECGFQGSHIAYGRVMTALLGLIVQRDMAIENFVPVDYFALLARFKVTKGDFRARWKPYPNQAGLDEKGRLLDRRLAEQLNAAVQGKTGKVVEYSDTEKTESAPLPFSVDQLQILASKKFGYKSDAVLKALQSLYEKHELTTYPRSDCQYLPESQHADAPEVYAAVTNNLQFGAPLQEIDLTRKSRAWNCLLYTS
;
A
#
# COMPACT_ATOMS: atom_id res chain seq x y z
N MET A 1 -7.58 30.65 18.77
CA MET A 1 -7.09 29.36 19.29
C MET A 1 -7.17 28.29 18.22
N LYS A 2 -6.03 27.80 17.72
CA LYS A 2 -5.92 26.69 16.78
C LYS A 2 -5.77 25.37 17.53
N VAL A 3 -6.52 24.35 17.13
CA VAL A 3 -6.38 22.98 17.66
C VAL A 3 -5.94 22.06 16.53
N TYR A 4 -4.75 21.47 16.67
CA TYR A 4 -4.19 20.49 15.75
C TYR A 4 -4.60 19.09 16.17
N VAL A 5 -5.22 18.35 15.25
CA VAL A 5 -5.64 16.96 15.47
C VAL A 5 -4.79 16.08 14.55
N ALA A 6 -3.80 15.43 15.14
CA ALA A 6 -2.92 14.49 14.45
C ALA A 6 -3.52 13.08 14.44
N GLU A 7 -3.13 12.24 13.49
CA GLU A 7 -3.53 10.83 13.51
C GLU A 7 -2.84 10.07 14.65
N LYS A 8 -1.50 10.16 14.74
CA LYS A 8 -0.69 9.31 15.62
C LYS A 8 -0.13 10.07 16.82
N PRO A 9 -0.02 9.42 18.01
CA PRO A 9 0.62 10.03 19.18
C PRO A 9 2.04 10.54 18.93
N LYS A 10 2.81 9.85 18.07
CA LYS A 10 4.17 10.27 17.73
C LYS A 10 4.18 11.62 17.00
N LEU A 11 3.36 11.76 15.95
CA LEU A 11 3.22 13.02 15.22
C LEU A 11 2.71 14.15 16.14
N GLY A 12 1.69 13.87 16.95
CA GLY A 12 1.18 14.84 17.91
C GLY A 12 2.24 15.35 18.89
N LYS A 13 3.12 14.47 19.39
CA LYS A 13 4.25 14.86 20.25
C LYS A 13 5.28 15.73 19.53
N ALA A 14 5.65 15.37 18.29
CA ALA A 14 6.60 16.14 17.49
C ALA A 14 6.06 17.55 17.18
N MET A 15 4.78 17.65 16.82
CA MET A 15 4.10 18.93 16.62
C MET A 15 4.07 19.78 17.90
N VAL A 16 3.76 19.18 19.06
CA VAL A 16 3.79 19.87 20.36
C VAL A 16 5.18 20.43 20.65
N GLN A 17 6.25 19.69 20.38
CA GLN A 17 7.63 20.17 20.57
C GLN A 17 7.91 21.43 19.73
N VAL A 18 7.56 21.42 18.45
CA VAL A 18 7.75 22.59 17.55
C VAL A 18 6.87 23.77 17.97
N LEU A 19 5.58 23.52 18.21
CA LEU A 19 4.62 24.57 18.60
C LEU A 19 4.99 25.20 19.94
N SER A 20 5.52 24.42 20.89
CA SER A 20 5.90 24.92 22.23
C SER A 20 6.97 26.01 22.21
N LYS A 21 7.76 26.11 21.13
CA LYS A 21 8.78 27.17 20.96
C LYS A 21 8.16 28.56 20.80
N THR A 22 6.94 28.64 20.25
CA THR A 22 6.21 29.89 20.02
C THR A 22 4.99 30.03 20.94
N SER A 23 4.45 28.91 21.43
CA SER A 23 3.29 28.83 22.32
C SER A 23 3.57 27.85 23.47
N PRO A 24 4.28 28.28 24.54
CA PRO A 24 4.71 27.41 25.64
C PRO A 24 3.57 26.60 26.26
N ILE A 25 3.81 25.33 26.58
CA ILE A 25 2.76 24.42 27.09
C ILE A 25 2.31 24.85 28.49
N THR A 26 1.00 24.98 28.69
CA THR A 26 0.40 25.34 30.00
C THR A 26 -0.24 24.15 30.69
N ASN A 27 -0.73 23.16 29.94
CA ASN A 27 -1.42 22.01 30.49
C ASN A 27 -1.32 20.79 29.55
N ARG A 28 -1.56 19.60 30.06
CA ARG A 28 -1.65 18.35 29.28
C ARG A 28 -2.85 17.51 29.75
N GLU A 29 -3.66 17.08 28.80
CA GLU A 29 -4.82 16.20 29.03
C GLU A 29 -4.78 15.06 28.01
N GLY A 30 -4.49 13.84 28.49
CA GLY A 30 -4.36 12.67 27.62
C GLY A 30 -3.26 12.85 26.56
N THR A 31 -3.61 12.69 25.29
CA THR A 31 -2.69 12.91 24.15
C THR A 31 -2.61 14.37 23.70
N PHE A 32 -3.39 15.27 24.30
CA PHE A 32 -3.43 16.68 23.93
C PHE A 32 -2.61 17.55 24.91
N ALA A 33 -1.94 18.56 24.37
CA ALA A 33 -1.27 19.61 25.14
C ALA A 33 -1.89 20.98 24.82
N GLU A 34 -2.18 21.77 25.86
CA GLU A 34 -2.67 23.15 25.73
C GLU A 34 -1.47 24.11 25.64
N GLY A 35 -1.48 25.00 24.66
CA GLY A 35 -0.43 25.99 24.42
C GLY A 35 -0.82 27.40 24.87
N LYS A 36 0.10 28.11 25.52
CA LYS A 36 -0.05 29.52 25.90
C LYS A 36 -0.16 30.39 24.63
N GLY A 37 -1.33 30.97 24.40
CA GLY A 37 -1.64 31.70 23.15
C GLY A 37 -2.54 30.92 22.19
N GLY A 38 -2.91 29.69 22.56
CA GLY A 38 -4.00 28.93 21.95
C GLY A 38 -3.57 28.11 20.74
N ALA A 39 -2.42 27.43 20.79
CA ALA A 39 -2.05 26.37 19.85
C ALA A 39 -2.02 25.03 20.59
N ASP A 40 -3.11 24.28 20.49
CA ASP A 40 -3.25 22.99 21.19
C ASP A 40 -3.05 21.84 20.21
N CYS A 41 -2.43 20.75 20.63
CA CYS A 41 -2.13 19.64 19.71
C CYS A 41 -2.24 18.29 20.41
N GLY A 42 -2.85 17.31 19.73
CA GLY A 42 -2.92 15.93 20.20
C GLY A 42 -3.25 14.93 19.10
N ALA A 43 -3.31 13.66 19.47
CA ALA A 43 -3.49 12.56 18.52
C ALA A 43 -4.84 11.88 18.68
N ALA A 44 -5.53 11.64 17.56
CA ALA A 44 -6.86 11.07 17.50
C ALA A 44 -6.87 9.55 17.36
N GLY A 45 -6.00 8.97 16.54
CA GLY A 45 -6.08 7.56 16.14
C GLY A 45 -7.39 7.21 15.44
N HIS A 46 -7.56 5.95 15.05
CA HIS A 46 -8.85 5.45 14.59
C HIS A 46 -9.77 5.28 15.80
N ILE A 47 -10.82 6.10 15.90
CA ILE A 47 -11.80 6.04 16.99
C ILE A 47 -13.17 5.56 16.55
N PHE A 48 -13.44 5.60 15.24
CA PHE A 48 -14.70 5.16 14.67
C PHE A 48 -14.50 3.91 13.80
N ALA A 49 -15.48 3.02 13.85
CA ALA A 49 -15.67 1.95 12.90
C ALA A 49 -17.03 2.14 12.19
N ARG A 50 -17.22 1.51 11.04
CA ARG A 50 -18.57 1.43 10.45
C ARG A 50 -19.47 0.62 11.37
N GLU A 51 -20.74 1.01 11.46
CA GLU A 51 -21.72 0.19 12.18
C GLU A 51 -21.76 -1.23 11.61
N GLU A 52 -21.91 -2.19 12.51
CA GLU A 52 -22.04 -3.59 12.15
C GLU A 52 -23.43 -3.86 11.56
N PRO A 53 -23.59 -4.90 10.73
CA PRO A 53 -24.89 -5.24 10.18
C PRO A 53 -26.04 -5.39 11.20
N ASP A 54 -25.72 -5.78 12.43
CA ASP A 54 -26.69 -5.91 13.52
C ASP A 54 -27.39 -4.59 13.86
N TYR A 55 -26.72 -3.44 13.69
CA TYR A 55 -27.33 -2.12 13.83
C TYR A 55 -28.45 -1.91 12.80
N TYR A 56 -28.13 -2.19 11.53
CA TYR A 56 -29.06 -2.03 10.42
C TYR A 56 -30.22 -3.04 10.49
N ILE A 57 -29.92 -4.30 10.81
CA ILE A 57 -30.95 -5.34 10.97
C ILE A 57 -31.84 -5.04 12.17
N GLY A 58 -31.29 -4.56 13.29
CA GLY A 58 -32.10 -4.22 14.46
C GLY A 58 -33.10 -3.11 14.21
N ALA A 59 -32.76 -2.17 13.32
CA ALA A 59 -33.67 -1.10 12.91
C ALA A 59 -34.76 -1.60 11.94
N ALA A 60 -34.39 -2.34 10.89
CA ALA A 60 -35.34 -2.79 9.86
C ALA A 60 -36.13 -4.04 10.24
N PHE A 61 -35.59 -4.90 11.10
CA PHE A 61 -36.16 -6.21 11.47
C PHE A 61 -36.10 -6.43 13.00
N PRO A 62 -36.81 -5.63 13.82
CA PRO A 62 -36.71 -5.69 15.28
C PRO A 62 -37.13 -7.05 15.88
N GLY A 63 -37.97 -7.81 15.17
CA GLY A 63 -38.41 -9.16 15.55
C GLY A 63 -37.52 -10.31 15.06
N ALA A 64 -36.42 -10.02 14.34
CA ALA A 64 -35.59 -11.07 13.77
C ALA A 64 -34.89 -11.93 14.85
N PRO A 65 -34.75 -13.25 14.62
CA PRO A 65 -34.22 -14.15 15.62
C PRO A 65 -32.73 -13.89 15.88
N LYS A 66 -32.37 -13.78 17.16
CA LYS A 66 -30.98 -13.66 17.60
C LYS A 66 -30.40 -15.02 17.97
N GLY A 67 -29.09 -15.17 17.76
CA GLY A 67 -28.30 -16.29 18.26
C GLY A 67 -27.97 -16.14 19.75
N LYS A 68 -27.32 -17.18 20.31
CA LYS A 68 -26.87 -17.18 21.72
C LYS A 68 -25.86 -16.07 22.05
N ASN A 69 -25.18 -15.53 21.04
CA ASN A 69 -24.23 -14.43 21.16
C ASN A 69 -24.90 -13.05 21.08
N GLY A 70 -26.24 -12.97 21.08
CA GLY A 70 -26.98 -11.72 20.99
C GLY A 70 -26.98 -11.06 19.61
N LYS A 71 -26.34 -11.67 18.61
CA LYS A 71 -26.32 -11.19 17.21
C LYS A 71 -27.48 -11.78 16.41
N PHE A 72 -27.96 -11.05 15.42
CA PHE A 72 -28.98 -11.54 14.50
C PHE A 72 -28.47 -12.73 13.68
N LYS A 73 -29.30 -13.77 13.55
CA LYS A 73 -28.99 -14.90 12.67
C LYS A 73 -28.93 -14.40 11.22
N TRP A 74 -27.97 -14.94 10.47
CA TRP A 74 -27.89 -14.64 9.03
C TRP A 74 -29.08 -15.31 8.35
N SER A 75 -29.80 -14.54 7.53
CA SER A 75 -30.94 -14.98 6.73
C SER A 75 -30.87 -14.29 5.36
N TRP A 76 -31.43 -14.93 4.34
CA TRP A 76 -31.62 -14.32 3.03
C TRP A 76 -32.55 -13.10 3.11
N ASP A 77 -33.52 -13.09 4.05
CA ASP A 77 -34.48 -11.99 4.23
C ASP A 77 -33.80 -10.66 4.60
N HIS A 78 -32.61 -10.72 5.21
CA HIS A 78 -31.86 -9.53 5.62
C HIS A 78 -30.93 -9.01 4.51
N LEU A 79 -30.80 -9.72 3.39
CA LEU A 79 -29.85 -9.41 2.34
C LEU A 79 -30.57 -8.88 1.09
N PRO A 80 -29.96 -7.93 0.36
CA PRO A 80 -28.75 -7.20 0.69
C PRO A 80 -28.99 -6.05 1.69
N LEU A 81 -28.01 -5.81 2.55
CA LEU A 81 -27.92 -4.64 3.42
C LEU A 81 -27.36 -3.45 2.64
N PHE A 82 -28.24 -2.54 2.28
CA PHE A 82 -27.92 -1.26 1.65
C PHE A 82 -28.29 -0.09 2.58
N PRO A 83 -27.35 0.42 3.40
CA PRO A 83 -27.60 1.57 4.27
C PRO A 83 -28.16 2.78 3.51
N GLY A 84 -29.24 3.37 4.02
CA GLY A 84 -29.93 4.50 3.42
C GLY A 84 -30.83 4.16 2.22
N GLN A 85 -31.07 2.86 1.96
CA GLN A 85 -32.08 2.40 1.01
C GLN A 85 -33.14 1.55 1.72
N SER A 86 -34.36 1.55 1.18
CA SER A 86 -35.51 0.84 1.76
C SER A 86 -35.75 1.28 3.21
N ASP A 87 -36.05 0.32 4.10
CA ASP A 87 -36.28 0.57 5.54
C ASP A 87 -34.99 0.61 6.37
N LEU A 88 -33.80 0.51 5.75
CA LEU A 88 -32.54 0.52 6.48
C LEU A 88 -32.10 1.95 6.84
N PRO A 89 -31.56 2.18 8.05
CA PRO A 89 -31.03 3.48 8.41
C PRO A 89 -29.85 3.86 7.50
N GLY A 90 -29.58 5.16 7.42
CA GLY A 90 -28.44 5.70 6.69
C GLY A 90 -27.11 5.18 7.21
N TRP A 91 -26.05 5.38 6.42
CA TRP A 91 -24.68 5.06 6.82
C TRP A 91 -24.34 5.66 8.18
N SER A 92 -23.93 4.81 9.12
CA SER A 92 -23.56 5.19 10.47
C SER A 92 -22.19 4.65 10.87
N ILE A 93 -21.60 5.28 11.88
CA ILE A 93 -20.32 4.91 12.49
C ILE A 93 -20.50 4.70 14.00
N ALA A 94 -19.80 3.70 14.52
CA ALA A 94 -19.76 3.37 15.94
C ALA A 94 -18.45 3.87 16.55
N LEU A 95 -18.54 4.53 17.71
CA LEU A 95 -17.37 4.86 18.52
C LEU A 95 -16.82 3.57 19.16
N ASP A 96 -15.53 3.32 18.97
CA ASP A 96 -14.85 2.23 19.66
C ASP A 96 -14.95 2.45 21.17
N SER A 97 -15.45 1.43 21.88
CA SER A 97 -15.63 1.47 23.32
C SER A 97 -14.34 1.74 24.09
N GLU A 98 -13.20 1.32 23.57
CA GLU A 98 -11.88 1.55 24.17
C GLU A 98 -11.36 2.98 23.93
N LYS A 99 -12.00 3.75 23.04
CA LYS A 99 -11.58 5.11 22.64
C LYS A 99 -12.48 6.21 23.17
N LYS A 100 -13.40 5.90 24.10
CA LYS A 100 -14.36 6.88 24.66
C LYS A 100 -13.67 8.07 25.33
N ASP A 101 -12.66 7.82 26.15
CA ASP A 101 -11.93 8.87 26.84
C ASP A 101 -11.18 9.76 25.87
N LEU A 102 -10.53 9.16 24.86
CA LEU A 102 -9.85 9.90 23.80
C LEU A 102 -10.82 10.78 23.02
N PHE A 103 -11.99 10.26 22.63
CA PHE A 103 -13.02 11.03 21.96
C PHE A 103 -13.54 12.19 22.83
N LYS A 104 -13.71 11.96 24.15
CA LYS A 104 -14.10 13.01 25.10
C LYS A 104 -13.06 14.14 25.15
N THR A 105 -11.77 13.80 25.19
CA THR A 105 -10.69 14.78 25.13
C THR A 105 -10.72 15.54 23.81
N ILE A 106 -10.78 14.88 22.65
CA ILE A 106 -10.87 15.55 21.34
C ILE A 106 -12.07 16.52 21.31
N LYS A 107 -13.24 16.08 21.79
CA LYS A 107 -14.44 16.91 21.87
C LYS A 107 -14.23 18.17 22.71
N SER A 108 -13.56 18.06 23.86
CA SER A 108 -13.24 19.19 24.75
C SER A 108 -12.36 20.24 24.04
N PHE A 109 -11.27 19.81 23.40
CA PHE A 109 -10.37 20.69 22.68
C PHE A 109 -11.02 21.32 21.45
N VAL A 110 -11.68 20.50 20.62
CA VAL A 110 -12.41 20.98 19.44
C VAL A 110 -13.50 21.96 19.83
N ALA A 111 -14.19 21.79 20.97
CA ALA A 111 -15.22 22.72 21.45
C ALA A 111 -14.64 24.12 21.79
N LYS A 112 -13.42 24.19 22.31
CA LYS A 112 -12.73 25.47 22.61
C LYS A 112 -12.08 26.13 21.38
N ALA A 113 -11.84 25.36 20.30
CA ALA A 113 -11.12 25.85 19.12
C ALA A 113 -11.84 27.02 18.41
N THR A 114 -11.09 27.97 17.84
CA THR A 114 -11.61 28.91 16.83
C THR A 114 -11.38 28.39 15.41
N VAL A 115 -10.29 27.64 15.22
CA VAL A 115 -9.92 26.96 13.97
C VAL A 115 -9.39 25.57 14.33
N VAL A 116 -9.76 24.56 13.56
CA VAL A 116 -9.21 23.19 13.71
C VAL A 116 -8.24 22.93 12.57
N VAL A 117 -7.12 22.27 12.85
CA VAL A 117 -6.13 21.88 11.85
C VAL A 117 -6.09 20.36 11.76
N ASN A 118 -6.45 19.83 10.60
CA ASN A 118 -6.31 18.43 10.24
C ASN A 118 -4.82 18.12 9.98
N ALA A 119 -4.23 17.33 10.87
CA ALA A 119 -2.86 16.84 10.78
C ALA A 119 -2.83 15.31 10.68
N GLY A 120 -3.83 14.70 10.02
CA GLY A 120 -3.79 13.30 9.63
C GLY A 120 -2.63 13.01 8.69
N ASP A 121 -2.23 11.74 8.57
CA ASP A 121 -1.17 11.34 7.64
C ASP A 121 -1.48 11.83 6.21
N PRO A 122 -0.49 12.13 5.37
CA PRO A 122 -0.67 12.75 4.05
C PRO A 122 -1.21 11.76 3.00
N ASP A 123 -2.18 10.93 3.35
CA ASP A 123 -2.87 9.99 2.47
C ASP A 123 -4.40 10.12 2.60
N ARG A 124 -5.13 9.33 1.81
CA ARG A 124 -6.60 9.37 1.81
C ARG A 124 -7.22 8.92 3.15
N GLU A 125 -6.59 7.98 3.86
CA GLU A 125 -7.14 7.42 5.10
C GLU A 125 -6.93 8.41 6.24
N GLY A 126 -5.74 9.03 6.32
CA GLY A 126 -5.44 10.11 7.25
C GLY A 126 -6.36 11.31 7.07
N GLN A 127 -6.72 11.64 5.81
CA GLN A 127 -7.71 12.68 5.51
C GLN A 127 -9.09 12.33 6.08
N LEU A 128 -9.61 11.13 5.76
CA LEU A 128 -10.94 10.70 6.20
C LEU A 128 -11.04 10.58 7.72
N LEU A 129 -10.00 10.06 8.37
CA LEU A 129 -9.99 9.80 9.81
C LEU A 129 -10.34 11.05 10.61
N ILE A 130 -9.68 12.18 10.31
CA ILE A 130 -9.92 13.43 11.03
C ILE A 130 -11.25 14.04 10.59
N ASP A 131 -11.56 14.03 9.29
CA ASP A 131 -12.81 14.59 8.78
C ASP A 131 -14.04 13.89 9.38
N GLU A 132 -14.04 12.56 9.53
CA GLU A 132 -15.16 11.83 10.17
C GLU A 132 -15.36 12.23 11.63
N ILE A 133 -14.27 12.51 12.37
CA ILE A 133 -14.37 12.99 13.75
C ILE A 133 -15.03 14.36 13.80
N LEU A 134 -14.62 15.28 12.92
CA LEU A 134 -15.15 16.63 12.86
C LEU A 134 -16.63 16.63 12.40
N GLU A 135 -16.97 15.79 11.43
CA GLU A 135 -18.34 15.59 10.97
C GLU A 135 -19.23 15.01 12.08
N PHE A 136 -18.75 14.00 12.82
CA PHE A 136 -19.48 13.39 13.94
C PHE A 136 -19.69 14.37 15.11
N LEU A 137 -18.71 15.23 15.38
CA LEU A 137 -18.84 16.32 16.36
C LEU A 137 -19.77 17.45 15.89
N GLY A 138 -20.17 17.46 14.62
CA GLY A 138 -21.01 18.49 14.03
C GLY A 138 -20.34 19.87 14.00
N THR A 139 -19.01 19.94 13.98
CA THR A 139 -18.32 21.24 13.99
C THR A 139 -18.66 22.06 12.74
N ARG A 140 -18.74 23.39 12.91
CA ARG A 140 -18.90 24.38 11.83
C ARG A 140 -17.72 25.35 11.76
N LYS A 141 -16.67 25.05 12.52
CA LYS A 141 -15.47 25.87 12.63
C LYS A 141 -14.64 25.73 11.36
N PRO A 142 -13.90 26.78 10.94
CA PRO A 142 -12.94 26.65 9.84
C PRO A 142 -11.96 25.51 10.09
N VAL A 143 -11.72 24.69 9.07
CA VAL A 143 -10.79 23.56 9.11
C VAL A 143 -9.65 23.81 8.13
N ARG A 144 -8.42 23.67 8.60
CA ARG A 144 -7.20 23.82 7.81
C ARG A 144 -6.49 22.47 7.70
N ARG A 145 -5.61 22.29 6.71
CA ARG A 145 -4.85 21.05 6.51
C ARG A 145 -3.35 21.33 6.54
N VAL A 146 -2.58 20.46 7.20
CA VAL A 146 -1.11 20.47 7.15
C VAL A 146 -0.60 19.09 6.75
N LEU A 147 0.25 19.01 5.72
CA LEU A 147 0.82 17.75 5.25
C LEU A 147 2.20 17.55 5.89
N ILE A 148 2.34 16.51 6.71
CA ILE A 148 3.59 16.22 7.44
C ILE A 148 3.96 14.74 7.18
N SER A 149 5.10 14.50 6.54
CA SER A 149 5.57 13.16 6.14
C SER A 149 6.69 12.60 7.03
N GLY A 150 7.16 13.37 8.02
CA GLY A 150 8.25 13.00 8.93
C GLY A 150 8.03 13.53 10.35
N PHE A 151 8.88 13.09 11.28
CA PHE A 151 8.77 13.44 12.70
C PHE A 151 9.88 14.37 13.20
N ASP A 152 10.93 14.56 12.40
CA ASP A 152 12.03 15.47 12.75
C ASP A 152 11.55 16.92 12.77
N GLU A 153 12.27 17.75 13.53
CA GLU A 153 11.87 19.12 13.79
C GLU A 153 11.72 19.95 12.51
N THR A 154 12.62 19.75 11.55
CA THR A 154 12.66 20.51 10.29
C THR A 154 11.45 20.18 9.43
N THR A 155 11.14 18.89 9.25
CA THR A 155 9.98 18.43 8.48
C THR A 155 8.68 18.91 9.10
N VAL A 156 8.53 18.78 10.42
CA VAL A 156 7.33 19.24 11.14
C VAL A 156 7.17 20.76 11.04
N ALA A 157 8.25 21.52 11.25
CA ALA A 157 8.22 22.99 11.15
C ALA A 157 7.87 23.47 9.74
N ASN A 158 8.36 22.79 8.70
CA ASN A 158 8.03 23.11 7.31
C ASN A 158 6.57 22.75 6.98
N GLY A 159 6.09 21.57 7.39
CA GLY A 159 4.70 21.16 7.18
C GLY A 159 3.69 22.08 7.88
N LEU A 160 4.01 22.57 9.09
CA LEU A 160 3.19 23.55 9.81
C LEU A 160 3.10 24.91 9.09
N LYS A 161 4.12 25.30 8.30
CA LYS A 161 4.09 26.54 7.49
C LYS A 161 3.23 26.37 6.23
N GLY A 162 3.13 25.16 5.69
CA GLY A 162 2.37 24.81 4.49
C GLY A 162 0.88 24.59 4.73
N GLU A 163 0.25 25.39 5.59
CA GLU A 163 -1.16 25.24 5.95
C GLU A 163 -2.10 25.67 4.81
N SER A 164 -2.96 24.77 4.32
CA SER A 164 -3.95 25.02 3.25
C SER A 164 -5.39 24.82 3.72
N ASP A 165 -6.38 25.12 2.87
CA ASP A 165 -7.79 24.89 3.19
C ASP A 165 -8.09 23.39 3.14
N ASN A 166 -8.74 22.84 4.18
CA ASN A 166 -9.13 21.43 4.19
C ASN A 166 -10.13 21.09 3.07
N ALA A 167 -10.87 22.08 2.56
CA ALA A 167 -11.79 21.92 1.44
C ALA A 167 -11.09 21.46 0.14
N GLU A 168 -9.80 21.76 -0.03
CA GLU A 168 -8.99 21.32 -1.19
C GLU A 168 -8.82 19.79 -1.22
N PHE A 169 -9.00 19.11 -0.07
CA PHE A 169 -8.76 17.66 0.10
C PHE A 169 -10.05 16.83 0.15
N ILE A 170 -11.21 17.43 -0.18
CA ILE A 170 -12.51 16.74 -0.21
C ILE A 170 -12.46 15.50 -1.12
N GLY A 171 -11.76 15.57 -2.25
CA GLY A 171 -11.58 14.43 -3.15
C GLY A 171 -10.90 13.23 -2.49
N LEU A 172 -9.88 13.46 -1.65
CA LEU A 172 -9.20 12.40 -0.89
C LEU A 172 -10.13 11.78 0.16
N ARG A 173 -10.84 12.62 0.91
CA ARG A 173 -11.84 12.19 1.90
C ARG A 173 -12.90 11.31 1.25
N ASP A 174 -13.49 11.78 0.15
CA ASP A 174 -14.60 11.08 -0.50
C ASP A 174 -14.13 9.79 -1.19
N ALA A 175 -12.88 9.74 -1.68
CA ALA A 175 -12.28 8.51 -2.18
C ALA A 175 -12.11 7.46 -1.08
N ALA A 176 -11.55 7.82 0.08
CA ALA A 176 -11.42 6.91 1.22
C ALA A 176 -12.79 6.46 1.76
N ARG A 177 -13.75 7.39 1.88
CA ARG A 177 -15.13 7.08 2.31
C ARG A 177 -15.80 6.09 1.37
N SER A 178 -15.69 6.34 0.07
CA SER A 178 -16.28 5.48 -0.97
C SER A 178 -15.66 4.09 -0.94
N ARG A 179 -14.33 3.99 -0.79
CA ARG A 179 -13.63 2.72 -0.61
C ARG A 179 -14.13 1.98 0.63
N SER A 180 -14.16 2.63 1.79
CA SER A 180 -14.65 2.05 3.06
C SER A 180 -16.07 1.50 2.92
N ARG A 181 -16.98 2.26 2.30
CA ARG A 181 -18.37 1.85 2.07
C ARG A 181 -18.48 0.70 1.05
N ALA A 182 -17.72 0.75 -0.04
CA ALA A 182 -17.71 -0.31 -1.05
C ALA A 182 -17.18 -1.64 -0.48
N ASP A 183 -16.10 -1.59 0.30
CA ASP A 183 -15.54 -2.77 0.95
C ASP A 183 -16.49 -3.33 2.02
N TRP A 184 -17.20 -2.47 2.77
CA TRP A 184 -18.27 -2.91 3.70
C TRP A 184 -19.44 -3.55 2.96
N LEU A 185 -19.96 -2.92 1.90
CA LEU A 185 -21.07 -3.45 1.11
C LEU A 185 -20.74 -4.82 0.53
N ALA A 186 -19.57 -4.95 -0.11
CA ALA A 186 -19.14 -6.21 -0.70
C ALA A 186 -18.87 -7.26 0.38
N GLY A 187 -18.11 -6.91 1.42
CA GLY A 187 -17.71 -7.83 2.48
C GLY A 187 -18.88 -8.34 3.29
N MET A 188 -19.75 -7.45 3.78
CA MET A 188 -20.88 -7.83 4.63
C MET A 188 -21.95 -8.60 3.88
N ASN A 189 -22.28 -8.20 2.64
CA ASN A 189 -23.33 -8.89 1.87
C ASN A 189 -22.85 -10.22 1.30
N LEU A 190 -21.71 -10.22 0.59
CA LEU A 190 -21.27 -11.41 -0.13
C LEU A 190 -20.75 -12.50 0.81
N SER A 191 -20.06 -12.15 1.90
CA SER A 191 -19.66 -13.16 2.90
C SER A 191 -20.88 -13.88 3.47
N ARG A 192 -21.97 -13.14 3.75
CA ARG A 192 -23.22 -13.71 4.26
C ARG A 192 -23.92 -14.57 3.23
N ALA A 193 -24.11 -14.04 2.02
CA ALA A 193 -24.75 -14.76 0.92
C ALA A 193 -24.01 -16.07 0.59
N ILE A 194 -22.69 -16.02 0.40
CA ILE A 194 -21.87 -17.20 0.08
C ILE A 194 -21.91 -18.20 1.25
N SER A 195 -21.86 -17.73 2.49
CA SER A 195 -21.93 -18.62 3.66
C SER A 195 -23.29 -19.29 3.82
N LEU A 196 -24.38 -18.57 3.55
CA LEU A 196 -25.74 -19.13 3.58
C LEU A 196 -25.88 -20.21 2.51
N HIS A 197 -25.48 -19.88 1.28
CA HIS A 197 -25.51 -20.83 0.18
C HIS A 197 -24.62 -22.06 0.44
N ALA A 198 -23.41 -21.87 0.95
CA ALA A 198 -22.52 -22.97 1.28
C ALA A 198 -23.12 -23.90 2.34
N LYS A 199 -23.82 -23.35 3.35
CA LYS A 199 -24.52 -24.15 4.37
C LYS A 199 -25.66 -24.97 3.77
N GLU A 200 -26.41 -24.41 2.83
CA GLU A 200 -27.43 -25.16 2.06
C GLU A 200 -26.81 -26.32 1.28
N CYS A 201 -25.59 -26.15 0.78
CA CYS A 201 -24.79 -27.19 0.11
C CYS A 201 -24.04 -28.13 1.09
N GLY A 202 -24.33 -28.07 2.39
CA GLY A 202 -23.75 -28.99 3.39
C GLY A 202 -22.39 -28.56 3.98
N PHE A 203 -21.94 -27.33 3.75
CA PHE A 203 -20.72 -26.80 4.36
C PHE A 203 -20.84 -26.73 5.89
N GLN A 204 -19.95 -27.40 6.60
CA GLN A 204 -19.92 -27.44 8.07
C GLN A 204 -19.04 -26.37 8.72
N GLY A 205 -18.36 -25.53 7.93
CA GLY A 205 -17.51 -24.46 8.45
C GLY A 205 -18.33 -23.29 9.03
N SER A 206 -17.63 -22.38 9.72
CA SER A 206 -18.28 -21.26 10.41
C SER A 206 -18.89 -20.23 9.44
N HIS A 207 -18.08 -19.78 8.47
CA HIS A 207 -18.45 -18.87 7.39
C HIS A 207 -17.38 -18.88 6.29
N ILE A 208 -17.73 -18.36 5.12
CA ILE A 208 -16.83 -18.10 3.99
C ILE A 208 -16.72 -16.59 3.83
N ALA A 209 -15.52 -16.07 4.06
CA ALA A 209 -15.23 -14.65 3.91
C ALA A 209 -15.10 -14.28 2.43
N TYR A 210 -15.81 -13.23 2.04
CA TYR A 210 -15.60 -12.54 0.78
C TYR A 210 -15.03 -11.15 1.06
N GLY A 211 -14.05 -10.76 0.26
CA GLY A 211 -13.59 -9.37 0.22
C GLY A 211 -13.02 -9.06 -1.14
N ARG A 212 -13.32 -7.87 -1.66
CA ARG A 212 -12.92 -7.42 -3.00
C ARG A 212 -11.43 -7.63 -3.28
N VAL A 213 -10.58 -7.46 -2.27
CA VAL A 213 -9.11 -7.68 -2.38
C VAL A 213 -8.73 -9.14 -2.12
N MET A 214 -9.12 -9.71 -0.98
CA MET A 214 -8.71 -11.07 -0.59
C MET A 214 -9.22 -12.15 -1.56
N THR A 215 -10.44 -12.01 -2.06
CA THR A 215 -11.06 -12.97 -2.98
C THR A 215 -10.44 -12.86 -4.37
N ALA A 216 -10.10 -11.65 -4.83
CA ALA A 216 -9.35 -11.47 -6.08
C ALA A 216 -7.97 -12.12 -6.00
N LEU A 217 -7.26 -11.94 -4.88
CA LEU A 217 -5.96 -12.57 -4.64
C LEU A 217 -6.06 -14.11 -4.62
N LEU A 218 -7.06 -14.65 -3.92
CA LEU A 218 -7.34 -16.09 -3.96
C LEU A 218 -7.60 -16.57 -5.39
N GLY A 219 -8.35 -15.79 -6.18
CA GLY A 219 -8.59 -16.07 -7.60
C GLY A 219 -7.31 -16.19 -8.42
N LEU A 220 -6.32 -15.32 -8.21
CA LEU A 220 -5.02 -15.40 -8.90
C LEU A 220 -4.25 -16.69 -8.56
N ILE A 221 -4.32 -17.12 -7.29
CA ILE A 221 -3.69 -18.37 -6.84
C ILE A 221 -4.40 -19.56 -7.49
N VAL A 222 -5.73 -19.63 -7.38
CA VAL A 222 -6.53 -20.71 -7.97
C VAL A 222 -6.33 -20.79 -9.48
N GLN A 223 -6.31 -19.67 -10.19
CA GLN A 223 -6.04 -19.66 -11.64
C GLN A 223 -4.64 -20.19 -11.97
N ARG A 224 -3.63 -19.87 -11.15
CA ARG A 224 -2.28 -20.41 -11.33
C ARG A 224 -2.24 -21.91 -11.07
N ASP A 225 -2.89 -22.38 -10.02
CA ASP A 225 -2.95 -23.80 -9.68
C ASP A 225 -3.69 -24.57 -10.77
N MET A 226 -4.84 -24.08 -11.24
CA MET A 226 -5.54 -24.66 -12.39
C MET A 226 -4.68 -24.67 -13.65
N ALA A 227 -3.88 -23.63 -13.91
CA ALA A 227 -2.97 -23.62 -15.06
C ALA A 227 -1.86 -24.67 -14.93
N ILE A 228 -1.40 -24.98 -13.71
CA ILE A 228 -0.43 -26.03 -13.43
C ILE A 228 -1.07 -27.42 -13.53
N GLU A 229 -2.24 -27.63 -12.93
CA GLU A 229 -2.98 -28.89 -12.97
C GLU A 229 -3.36 -29.29 -14.39
N ASN A 230 -3.76 -28.31 -15.21
CA ASN A 230 -4.12 -28.54 -16.61
C ASN A 230 -2.91 -28.47 -17.57
N PHE A 231 -1.69 -28.27 -17.07
CA PHE A 231 -0.50 -28.25 -17.91
C PHE A 231 -0.14 -29.67 -18.36
N VAL A 232 -0.26 -29.92 -19.67
CA VAL A 232 0.23 -31.16 -20.28
C VAL A 232 1.67 -30.92 -20.76
N PRO A 233 2.69 -31.55 -20.15
CA PRO A 233 4.06 -31.43 -20.60
C PRO A 233 4.21 -32.04 -22.00
N VAL A 234 4.91 -31.33 -22.88
CA VAL A 234 5.22 -31.77 -24.24
C VAL A 234 6.71 -31.66 -24.45
N ASP A 235 7.33 -32.76 -24.86
CA ASP A 235 8.73 -32.78 -25.24
C ASP A 235 8.96 -31.95 -26.51
N TYR A 236 10.03 -31.17 -26.52
CA TYR A 236 10.48 -30.46 -27.70
C TYR A 236 12.00 -30.52 -27.81
N PHE A 237 12.49 -30.36 -29.04
CA PHE A 237 13.89 -30.51 -29.38
C PHE A 237 14.50 -29.14 -29.70
N ALA A 238 15.63 -28.83 -29.06
CA ALA A 238 16.43 -27.67 -29.38
C ALA A 238 17.78 -28.12 -29.95
N LEU A 239 18.12 -27.66 -31.15
CA LEU A 239 19.42 -27.93 -31.75
C LEU A 239 20.41 -26.86 -31.32
N LEU A 240 21.48 -27.29 -30.65
CA LEU A 240 22.59 -26.44 -30.22
C LEU A 240 23.84 -26.84 -31.00
N ALA A 241 24.32 -25.96 -31.87
CA ALA A 241 25.53 -26.16 -32.65
C ALA A 241 26.72 -25.49 -31.97
N ARG A 242 27.87 -26.19 -31.93
CA ARG A 242 29.14 -25.65 -31.45
C ARG A 242 30.02 -25.32 -32.64
N PHE A 243 30.35 -24.05 -32.81
CA PHE A 243 31.19 -23.57 -33.90
C PHE A 243 32.60 -23.30 -33.40
N LYS A 244 33.60 -23.76 -34.16
CA LYS A 244 35.00 -23.34 -33.98
C LYS A 244 35.28 -22.18 -34.94
N VAL A 245 35.90 -21.13 -34.43
CA VAL A 245 36.39 -19.98 -35.19
C VAL A 245 37.87 -19.74 -34.86
N THR A 246 38.52 -18.85 -35.60
CA THR A 246 39.97 -18.55 -35.42
C THR A 246 40.32 -18.14 -33.98
N LYS A 247 39.40 -17.48 -33.27
CA LYS A 247 39.60 -16.97 -31.90
C LYS A 247 38.76 -17.68 -30.83
N GLY A 248 38.50 -18.97 -31.00
CA GLY A 248 37.84 -19.80 -29.96
C GLY A 248 36.63 -20.57 -30.47
N ASP A 249 35.72 -20.92 -29.56
CA ASP A 249 34.46 -21.59 -29.88
C ASP A 249 33.27 -20.85 -29.28
N PHE A 250 32.12 -20.97 -29.93
CA PHE A 250 30.85 -20.47 -29.41
C PHE A 250 29.71 -21.44 -29.72
N ARG A 251 28.59 -21.27 -29.01
CA ARG A 251 27.36 -22.04 -29.23
C ARG A 251 26.34 -21.16 -29.93
N ALA A 252 25.65 -21.71 -30.92
CA ALA A 252 24.48 -21.10 -31.50
C ALA A 252 23.28 -22.04 -31.36
N ARG A 253 22.09 -21.47 -31.17
CA ARG A 253 20.84 -22.20 -31.23
C ARG A 253 20.30 -22.12 -32.65
N TRP A 254 19.88 -23.26 -33.19
CA TRP A 254 19.15 -23.28 -34.44
C TRP A 254 17.85 -22.47 -34.32
N LYS A 255 17.59 -21.65 -35.33
CA LYS A 255 16.36 -20.88 -35.46
C LYS A 255 15.56 -21.47 -36.62
N PRO A 256 14.33 -21.96 -36.39
CA PRO A 256 13.50 -22.47 -37.48
C PRO A 256 13.15 -21.38 -38.49
N TYR A 257 12.87 -21.81 -39.73
CA TYR A 257 12.24 -20.93 -40.72
C TYR A 257 10.77 -20.68 -40.35
N PRO A 258 10.19 -19.52 -40.76
CA PRO A 258 8.75 -19.29 -40.62
C PRO A 258 7.94 -20.44 -41.25
N ASN A 259 6.92 -20.92 -40.53
CA ASN A 259 6.02 -22.00 -40.98
C ASN A 259 6.70 -23.35 -41.31
N GLN A 260 7.89 -23.60 -40.79
CA GLN A 260 8.53 -24.91 -40.93
C GLN A 260 7.69 -26.00 -40.25
N ALA A 261 7.57 -27.16 -40.91
CA ALA A 261 6.84 -28.30 -40.38
C ALA A 261 7.44 -28.82 -39.06
N GLY A 262 6.60 -29.47 -38.24
CA GLY A 262 7.02 -30.09 -36.98
C GLY A 262 7.18 -29.10 -35.82
N LEU A 263 6.82 -27.82 -35.99
CA LEU A 263 6.84 -26.82 -34.94
C LEU A 263 5.47 -26.70 -34.26
N ASP A 264 5.48 -26.30 -32.99
CA ASP A 264 4.30 -25.80 -32.30
C ASP A 264 4.06 -24.29 -32.56
N GLU A 265 2.98 -23.75 -31.99
CA GLU A 265 2.62 -22.33 -32.09
C GLU A 265 3.68 -21.37 -31.53
N LYS A 266 4.59 -21.86 -30.69
CA LYS A 266 5.70 -21.10 -30.10
C LYS A 266 7.01 -21.30 -30.86
N GLY A 267 6.99 -21.98 -32.00
CA GLY A 267 8.17 -22.28 -32.82
C GLY A 267 9.11 -23.31 -32.21
N ARG A 268 8.63 -24.16 -31.30
CA ARG A 268 9.40 -25.27 -30.70
C ARG A 268 9.23 -26.52 -31.56
N LEU A 269 10.32 -27.19 -31.89
CA LEU A 269 10.31 -28.40 -32.72
C LEU A 269 9.85 -29.61 -31.91
N LEU A 270 8.70 -30.17 -32.24
CA LEU A 270 8.12 -31.35 -31.59
C LEU A 270 8.52 -32.65 -32.29
N ASP A 271 8.81 -32.61 -33.59
CA ASP A 271 9.17 -33.80 -34.36
C ASP A 271 10.63 -34.20 -34.13
N ARG A 272 10.83 -35.29 -33.39
CA ARG A 272 12.15 -35.88 -33.14
C ARG A 272 12.88 -36.30 -34.42
N ARG A 273 12.18 -36.87 -35.39
CA ARG A 273 12.79 -37.34 -36.64
C ARG A 273 13.35 -36.16 -37.43
N LEU A 274 12.57 -35.07 -37.50
CA LEU A 274 13.03 -33.84 -38.13
C LEU A 274 14.23 -33.25 -37.37
N ALA A 275 14.24 -33.30 -36.04
CA ALA A 275 15.39 -32.85 -35.24
C ALA A 275 16.66 -33.65 -35.55
N GLU A 276 16.56 -34.98 -35.64
CA GLU A 276 17.67 -35.88 -35.97
C GLU A 276 18.17 -35.67 -37.41
N GLN A 277 17.26 -35.47 -38.37
CA GLN A 277 17.59 -35.14 -39.76
C GLN A 277 18.33 -33.80 -39.87
N LEU A 278 17.83 -32.75 -39.21
CA LEU A 278 18.47 -31.44 -39.18
C LEU A 278 19.87 -31.54 -38.56
N ASN A 279 20.03 -32.27 -37.47
CA ASN A 279 21.33 -32.48 -36.83
C ASN A 279 22.32 -33.19 -37.77
N ALA A 280 21.90 -34.28 -38.41
CA ALA A 280 22.74 -35.00 -39.37
C ALA A 280 23.13 -34.15 -40.59
N ALA A 281 22.22 -33.30 -41.07
CA ALA A 281 22.46 -32.44 -42.23
C ALA A 281 23.54 -31.38 -41.99
N VAL A 282 23.64 -30.87 -40.75
CA VAL A 282 24.56 -29.78 -40.38
C VAL A 282 25.83 -30.26 -39.68
N GLN A 283 25.89 -31.51 -39.22
CA GLN A 283 27.04 -32.04 -38.51
C GLN A 283 28.32 -32.00 -39.37
N GLY A 284 29.39 -31.44 -38.81
CA GLY A 284 30.68 -31.30 -39.49
C GLY A 284 30.69 -30.28 -40.64
N LYS A 285 29.60 -29.54 -40.86
CA LYS A 285 29.53 -28.50 -41.89
C LYS A 285 30.06 -27.17 -41.39
N THR A 286 30.54 -26.36 -42.32
CA THR A 286 30.96 -24.97 -42.04
C THR A 286 29.76 -24.05 -42.11
N GLY A 287 29.56 -23.24 -41.06
CA GLY A 287 28.58 -22.15 -41.07
C GLY A 287 29.17 -20.86 -41.66
N LYS A 288 28.35 -20.05 -42.33
CA LYS A 288 28.70 -18.70 -42.77
C LYS A 288 27.98 -17.69 -41.87
N VAL A 289 28.70 -16.70 -41.35
CA VAL A 289 28.09 -15.56 -40.67
C VAL A 289 27.35 -14.72 -41.71
N VAL A 290 26.04 -14.60 -41.57
CA VAL A 290 25.17 -13.85 -42.49
C VAL A 290 24.97 -12.42 -42.00
N GLU A 291 24.96 -12.24 -40.67
CA GLU A 291 24.74 -10.96 -40.00
C GLU A 291 25.56 -10.93 -38.70
N TYR A 292 26.13 -9.77 -38.38
CA TYR A 292 26.77 -9.48 -37.10
C TYR A 292 26.36 -8.08 -36.66
N SER A 293 25.84 -7.97 -35.45
CA SER A 293 25.50 -6.70 -34.82
C SER A 293 26.14 -6.64 -33.45
N ASP A 294 26.87 -5.55 -33.19
CA ASP A 294 27.39 -5.23 -31.87
C ASP A 294 26.77 -3.90 -31.44
N THR A 295 26.03 -3.94 -30.34
CA THR A 295 25.28 -2.78 -29.84
C THR A 295 25.60 -2.58 -28.38
N GLU A 296 26.17 -1.43 -28.06
CA GLU A 296 26.32 -1.01 -26.68
C GLU A 296 24.92 -0.76 -26.08
N LYS A 297 24.63 -1.41 -24.95
CA LYS A 297 23.38 -1.24 -24.21
C LYS A 297 23.69 -0.66 -22.85
N THR A 298 23.08 0.48 -22.55
CA THR A 298 23.17 1.10 -21.24
C THR A 298 22.03 0.60 -20.36
N GLU A 299 22.36 -0.01 -19.23
CA GLU A 299 21.40 -0.34 -18.18
C GLU A 299 21.41 0.77 -17.12
N SER A 300 20.24 1.39 -16.89
CA SER A 300 20.09 2.40 -15.84
C SER A 300 19.96 1.74 -14.48
N ALA A 301 20.42 2.44 -13.43
CA ALA A 301 20.17 2.02 -12.06
C ALA A 301 18.65 1.84 -11.80
N PRO A 302 18.28 0.86 -10.94
CA PRO A 302 16.93 0.76 -10.41
C PRO A 302 16.50 2.07 -9.72
N LEU A 303 15.19 2.31 -9.67
CA LEU A 303 14.65 3.41 -8.88
C LEU A 303 14.78 3.10 -7.37
N PRO A 304 14.65 4.11 -6.50
CA PRO A 304 14.41 3.93 -5.07
C PRO A 304 13.26 2.96 -4.79
N PHE A 305 13.30 2.32 -3.61
CA PHE A 305 12.31 1.31 -3.25
C PHE A 305 10.94 1.92 -2.95
N SER A 306 9.89 1.35 -3.55
CA SER A 306 8.57 1.32 -2.94
C SER A 306 8.48 0.18 -1.91
N VAL A 307 7.47 0.23 -1.03
CA VAL A 307 7.24 -0.82 -0.03
C VAL A 307 7.10 -2.21 -0.67
N ASP A 308 6.40 -2.32 -1.80
CA ASP A 308 6.18 -3.59 -2.50
C ASP A 308 7.47 -4.16 -3.09
N GLN A 309 8.28 -3.32 -3.72
CA GLN A 309 9.57 -3.76 -4.27
C GLN A 309 10.52 -4.23 -3.17
N LEU A 310 10.55 -3.52 -2.04
CA LEU A 310 11.39 -3.90 -0.92
C LEU A 310 10.92 -5.22 -0.31
N GLN A 311 9.61 -5.45 -0.19
CA GLN A 311 9.05 -6.72 0.26
C GLN A 311 9.41 -7.87 -0.70
N ILE A 312 9.28 -7.67 -2.02
CA ILE A 312 9.67 -8.66 -3.04
C ILE A 312 11.16 -8.98 -2.94
N LEU A 313 12.01 -7.96 -2.86
CA LEU A 313 13.46 -8.15 -2.77
C LEU A 313 13.85 -8.86 -1.48
N ALA A 314 13.30 -8.45 -0.33
CA ALA A 314 13.57 -9.06 0.96
C ALA A 314 13.07 -10.52 1.02
N SER A 315 11.91 -10.81 0.42
CA SER A 315 11.41 -12.18 0.29
C SER A 315 12.35 -13.03 -0.56
N LYS A 316 12.75 -12.55 -1.75
CA LYS A 316 13.66 -13.27 -2.64
C LYS A 316 15.05 -13.49 -2.05
N LYS A 317 15.58 -12.50 -1.33
CA LYS A 317 16.97 -12.51 -0.83
C LYS A 317 17.10 -13.17 0.56
N PHE A 318 16.09 -13.01 1.42
CA PHE A 318 16.17 -13.40 2.83
C PHE A 318 15.01 -14.28 3.30
N GLY A 319 14.02 -14.59 2.46
CA GLY A 319 12.85 -15.38 2.84
C GLY A 319 11.90 -14.66 3.79
N TYR A 320 11.98 -13.33 3.90
CA TYR A 320 11.13 -12.57 4.81
C TYR A 320 9.69 -12.52 4.33
N LYS A 321 8.76 -12.60 5.29
CA LYS A 321 7.33 -12.37 5.07
C LYS A 321 7.06 -10.86 4.97
N SER A 322 6.08 -10.47 4.17
CA SER A 322 5.70 -9.06 3.99
C SER A 322 5.38 -8.34 5.30
N ASP A 323 4.73 -9.00 6.25
CA ASP A 323 4.39 -8.42 7.55
C ASP A 323 5.64 -8.15 8.41
N ALA A 324 6.64 -9.02 8.35
CA ALA A 324 7.91 -8.85 9.05
C ALA A 324 8.70 -7.68 8.46
N VAL A 325 8.74 -7.54 7.12
CA VAL A 325 9.37 -6.42 6.44
C VAL A 325 8.68 -5.10 6.81
N LEU A 326 7.35 -5.05 6.78
CA LEU A 326 6.60 -3.84 7.15
C LEU A 326 6.81 -3.46 8.62
N LYS A 327 6.83 -4.43 9.54
CA LYS A 327 7.15 -4.18 10.97
C LYS A 327 8.55 -3.62 11.14
N ALA A 328 9.54 -4.17 10.43
CA ALA A 328 10.91 -3.67 10.47
C ALA A 328 11.00 -2.23 9.93
N LEU A 329 10.36 -1.94 8.80
CA LEU A 329 10.30 -0.60 8.23
C LEU A 329 9.59 0.40 9.14
N GLN A 330 8.48 0.00 9.77
CA GLN A 330 7.79 0.83 10.76
C GLN A 330 8.71 1.15 11.94
N SER A 331 9.51 0.19 12.41
CA SER A 331 10.50 0.42 13.46
C SER A 331 11.62 1.36 12.99
N LEU A 332 12.13 1.19 11.78
CA LEU A 332 13.18 2.07 11.23
C LEU A 332 12.69 3.52 11.09
N TYR A 333 11.42 3.72 10.70
CA TYR A 333 10.80 5.04 10.58
C TYR A 333 10.42 5.66 11.94
N GLU A 334 9.72 4.92 12.80
CA GLU A 334 9.15 5.47 14.02
C GLU A 334 10.07 5.40 15.24
N LYS A 335 10.89 4.36 15.35
CA LYS A 335 11.74 4.18 16.53
C LYS A 335 13.14 4.72 16.31
N HIS A 336 13.68 4.52 15.11
CA HIS A 336 15.08 4.84 14.81
C HIS A 336 15.26 6.07 13.92
N GLU A 337 14.20 6.53 13.24
CA GLU A 337 14.23 7.71 12.37
C GLU A 337 15.31 7.60 11.27
N LEU A 338 15.52 6.37 10.77
CA LEU A 338 16.56 6.03 9.78
C LEU A 338 16.05 5.99 8.34
N THR A 339 14.73 5.95 8.14
CA THR A 339 14.10 5.85 6.83
C THR A 339 12.97 6.87 6.71
N THR A 340 12.53 7.14 5.48
CA THR A 340 11.31 7.90 5.19
C THR A 340 10.04 7.05 5.38
N TYR A 341 8.87 7.62 5.09
CA TYR A 341 7.56 6.99 5.31
C TYR A 341 7.47 5.58 4.68
N PRO A 342 7.27 4.52 5.50
CA PRO A 342 7.49 3.13 5.10
C PRO A 342 6.32 2.48 4.36
N ARG A 343 5.34 3.28 3.93
CA ARG A 343 4.10 2.82 3.27
C ARG A 343 3.88 3.47 1.91
N SER A 344 4.87 4.18 1.39
CA SER A 344 4.79 4.76 0.05
C SER A 344 4.91 3.66 -1.01
N ASP A 345 4.04 3.75 -2.02
CA ASP A 345 4.11 2.99 -3.26
C ASP A 345 4.94 3.73 -4.35
N CYS A 346 5.35 4.97 -4.08
CA CYS A 346 6.14 5.79 -4.98
C CYS A 346 7.63 5.38 -4.98
N GLN A 347 8.24 5.42 -6.16
CA GLN A 347 9.68 5.17 -6.37
C GLN A 347 10.45 6.43 -6.79
N TYR A 348 9.79 7.60 -6.76
CA TYR A 348 10.37 8.89 -7.13
C TYR A 348 10.61 9.73 -5.88
N LEU A 349 11.47 10.73 -6.01
CA LEU A 349 11.83 11.68 -4.97
C LEU A 349 11.56 13.11 -5.45
N PRO A 350 11.14 14.02 -4.56
CA PRO A 350 11.05 15.45 -4.85
C PRO A 350 12.42 15.99 -5.28
N GLU A 351 12.45 16.79 -6.35
CA GLU A 351 13.70 17.36 -6.87
C GLU A 351 14.40 18.27 -5.85
N SER A 352 13.65 18.89 -4.94
CA SER A 352 14.21 19.73 -3.87
C SER A 352 15.08 18.95 -2.89
N GLN A 353 14.81 17.65 -2.68
CA GLN A 353 15.57 16.80 -1.77
C GLN A 353 16.93 16.36 -2.33
N HIS A 354 17.24 16.66 -3.61
CA HIS A 354 18.56 16.34 -4.15
C HIS A 354 19.68 17.09 -3.41
N ALA A 355 19.38 18.28 -2.88
CA ALA A 355 20.32 19.05 -2.07
C ALA A 355 20.74 18.33 -0.77
N ASP A 356 19.90 17.41 -0.27
CA ASP A 356 20.13 16.67 0.98
C ASP A 356 21.00 15.41 0.74
N ALA A 357 21.34 15.09 -0.52
CA ALA A 357 22.09 13.87 -0.87
C ALA A 357 23.43 13.71 -0.11
N PRO A 358 24.24 14.76 0.12
CA PRO A 358 25.48 14.62 0.91
C PRO A 358 25.22 14.23 2.37
N GLU A 359 24.18 14.76 2.99
CA GLU A 359 23.81 14.45 4.37
C GLU A 359 23.29 13.01 4.49
N VAL A 360 22.41 12.59 3.58
CA VAL A 360 21.91 11.21 3.51
C VAL A 360 23.07 10.22 3.26
N TYR A 361 24.01 10.56 2.37
CA TYR A 361 25.19 9.73 2.12
C TYR A 361 26.08 9.57 3.36
N ALA A 362 26.31 10.66 4.11
CA ALA A 362 27.05 10.62 5.37
C ALA A 362 26.32 9.76 6.42
N ALA A 363 25.00 9.92 6.57
CA ALA A 363 24.19 9.12 7.47
C ALA A 363 24.25 7.63 7.13
N VAL A 364 24.13 7.27 5.84
CA VAL A 364 24.24 5.88 5.37
C VAL A 364 25.63 5.31 5.69
N THR A 365 26.69 6.02 5.35
CA THR A 365 28.08 5.54 5.55
C THR A 365 28.42 5.37 7.04
N ASN A 366 27.90 6.24 7.90
CA ASN A 366 28.14 6.17 9.35
C ASN A 366 27.38 5.01 10.02
N ASN A 367 26.17 4.70 9.53
CA ASN A 367 25.30 3.68 10.14
C ASN A 367 25.46 2.29 9.53
N LEU A 368 25.81 2.21 8.25
CA LEU A 368 25.88 0.97 7.49
C LEU A 368 27.33 0.79 7.03
N GLN A 369 28.00 -0.23 7.56
CA GLN A 369 29.38 -0.60 7.23
C GLN A 369 29.46 -1.19 5.81
N PHE A 370 29.13 -0.40 4.79
CA PHE A 370 29.28 -0.80 3.40
C PHE A 370 30.76 -0.77 3.00
N GLY A 371 31.15 -1.71 2.12
CA GLY A 371 32.52 -1.78 1.58
C GLY A 371 32.81 -0.72 0.50
N ALA A 372 33.78 -1.00 -0.35
CA ALA A 372 34.25 -0.14 -1.45
C ALA A 372 33.18 0.52 -2.37
N PRO A 373 31.99 -0.06 -2.64
CA PRO A 373 31.05 0.51 -3.63
C PRO A 373 30.51 1.91 -3.33
N LEU A 374 30.57 2.38 -2.08
CA LEU A 374 30.15 3.75 -1.75
C LEU A 374 31.24 4.80 -2.03
N GLN A 375 32.51 4.39 -2.21
CA GLN A 375 33.64 5.32 -2.35
C GLN A 375 33.69 6.04 -3.71
N GLU A 376 32.91 5.60 -4.70
CA GLU A 376 32.89 6.14 -6.08
C GLU A 376 31.55 6.79 -6.45
N ILE A 377 30.77 7.27 -5.48
CA ILE A 377 29.47 7.90 -5.74
C ILE A 377 29.63 9.36 -6.13
N ASP A 378 29.14 9.70 -7.33
CA ASP A 378 28.93 11.08 -7.76
C ASP A 378 27.60 11.63 -7.20
N LEU A 379 27.68 12.42 -6.13
CA LEU A 379 26.54 13.05 -5.46
C LEU A 379 25.89 14.16 -6.31
N THR A 380 26.59 14.69 -7.32
CA THR A 380 26.06 15.74 -8.19
C THR A 380 25.11 15.20 -9.25
N ARG A 381 25.16 13.89 -9.52
CA ARG A 381 24.35 13.24 -10.54
C ARG A 381 22.86 13.20 -10.16
N LYS A 382 22.05 13.92 -10.93
CA LYS A 382 20.58 13.82 -10.89
C LYS A 382 20.10 12.71 -11.81
N SER A 383 19.77 11.55 -11.22
CA SER A 383 19.15 10.45 -11.96
C SER A 383 17.65 10.70 -12.22
N ARG A 384 17.02 9.80 -12.99
CA ARG A 384 15.57 9.82 -13.23
C ARG A 384 14.69 9.67 -11.99
N ALA A 385 15.26 9.33 -10.83
CA ALA A 385 14.52 9.19 -9.58
C ALA A 385 14.03 10.54 -9.04
N TRP A 386 14.74 11.64 -9.33
CA TRP A 386 14.34 12.99 -8.94
C TRP A 386 13.32 13.53 -9.95
N ASN A 387 12.03 13.45 -9.61
CA ASN A 387 10.96 13.83 -10.53
C ASN A 387 9.70 14.24 -9.75
N CYS A 388 9.42 15.53 -9.69
CA CYS A 388 8.25 16.05 -8.96
C CYS A 388 6.90 15.69 -9.60
N LEU A 389 6.86 15.42 -10.91
CA LEU A 389 5.61 15.09 -11.62
C LEU A 389 5.16 13.65 -11.38
N LEU A 390 6.12 12.74 -11.18
CA LEU A 390 5.87 11.33 -10.90
C LEU A 390 5.94 11.01 -9.41
N TYR A 391 6.39 11.96 -8.59
CA TYR A 391 6.29 11.88 -7.16
C TYR A 391 4.83 11.97 -6.73
N THR A 392 4.37 10.90 -6.10
CA THR A 392 3.05 10.79 -5.48
C THR A 392 3.29 10.59 -3.99
N SER A 393 2.84 11.55 -3.18
CA SER A 393 2.93 11.51 -1.71
C SER A 393 1.93 10.53 -1.11
#